data_AF-A0A1I4G0H9-F1
#
_entry.id   AF-A0A1I4G0H9-F1
#
_cell.length_a   1.000
_cell.length_b   1.000
_cell.length_c   1.000
_cell.angle_alpha   90.00
_cell.angle_beta   90.00
_cell.angle_gamma   90.00
#
_symmetry.space_group_name_H-M   'P 1'
#
loop_
_entity.id
_entity.type
_entity.pdbx_description
1 polymer ?
#
loop_
_entity_poly.entity_id
_entity_poly.type
_entity_poly.pdbx_seq_one_letter_code
_entity_poly.pdbx_strand_id
1 'polypeptide(L)'
;MPPAETISVTLPPETVRALRERVEAGEYASLGEVLEDAVQAWQSRRQEDAERLDAIRARIRRSLDDPSPPLSLDEVEAQMEILFAQALDDRRRA
;
A
#
# COMPACT_ATOMS: atom_id res chain seq x y z
N MET A 1 -16.24 -14.11 23.48
CA MET A 1 -15.85 -14.30 22.07
C MET A 1 -17.12 -14.37 21.26
N PRO A 2 -17.24 -13.65 20.13
CA PRO A 2 -18.33 -13.90 19.21
C PRO A 2 -18.31 -15.37 18.76
N PRO A 3 -19.46 -15.96 18.39
CA PRO A 3 -19.50 -17.34 17.92
C PRO A 3 -18.65 -17.49 16.65
N ALA A 4 -17.84 -18.55 16.60
CA ALA A 4 -17.09 -18.92 15.40
C ALA A 4 -18.06 -19.49 14.36
N GLU A 5 -17.93 -19.03 13.10
CA GLU A 5 -18.72 -19.52 11.98
C GLU A 5 -17.86 -20.48 11.14
N THR A 6 -18.40 -21.67 10.86
CA THR A 6 -17.70 -22.68 10.04
C THR A 6 -18.09 -22.52 8.59
N ILE A 7 -17.10 -22.25 7.74
CA ILE A 7 -17.24 -22.24 6.28
C ILE A 7 -16.61 -23.48 5.66
N SER A 8 -17.24 -24.02 4.62
CA SER A 8 -16.66 -25.09 3.79
C SER A 8 -16.17 -24.49 2.48
N VAL A 9 -14.89 -24.65 2.17
CA VAL A 9 -14.25 -24.12 0.96
C VAL A 9 -13.56 -25.23 0.20
N THR A 10 -13.72 -25.22 -1.12
CA THR A 10 -12.99 -26.12 -2.01
C THR A 10 -11.77 -25.40 -2.54
N LEU A 11 -10.58 -25.94 -2.26
CA LEU A 11 -9.31 -25.42 -2.72
C LEU A 11 -8.62 -26.43 -3.64
N PRO A 12 -7.75 -25.96 -4.56
CA PRO A 12 -6.93 -26.86 -5.36
C PRO A 12 -6.06 -27.78 -4.47
N PRO A 13 -5.87 -29.06 -4.84
CA PRO A 13 -5.16 -30.04 -4.01
C PRO A 13 -3.72 -29.63 -3.70
N GLU A 14 -3.05 -28.97 -4.64
CA GLU A 14 -1.71 -28.41 -4.46
C GLU A 14 -1.66 -27.32 -3.39
N THR A 15 -2.70 -26.50 -3.29
CA THR A 15 -2.82 -25.46 -2.25
C THR A 15 -3.00 -26.14 -0.90
N VAL A 16 -3.93 -27.10 -0.80
CA VAL A 16 -4.16 -27.84 0.45
C VAL A 16 -2.88 -28.55 0.93
N ARG A 17 -2.10 -29.14 0.01
CA ARG A 17 -0.81 -29.77 0.35
C ARG A 17 0.17 -28.75 0.94
N ALA A 18 0.35 -27.61 0.29
CA ALA A 18 1.24 -26.55 0.78
C ALA A 18 0.82 -26.01 2.16
N LEU A 19 -0.48 -25.90 2.43
CA LEU A 19 -0.98 -25.50 3.75
C LEU A 19 -0.70 -26.57 4.82
N ARG A 20 -0.85 -27.86 4.48
CA ARG A 20 -0.55 -28.97 5.41
C ARG A 20 0.94 -29.04 5.75
N GLU A 21 1.81 -28.85 4.77
CA GLU A 21 3.27 -28.83 4.99
C GLU A 21 3.67 -27.77 6.04
N ARG A 22 3.04 -26.59 6.03
CA ARG A 22 3.27 -25.54 7.04
C ARG A 22 2.80 -25.92 8.43
N VAL A 23 1.65 -26.58 8.53
CA VAL A 23 1.13 -27.11 9.81
C VAL A 23 2.04 -28.22 10.33
N GLU A 24 2.47 -29.15 9.45
CA GLU A 24 3.40 -30.24 9.79
C GLU A 24 4.78 -29.71 10.21
N ALA A 25 5.24 -28.61 9.63
CA ALA A 25 6.45 -27.91 10.05
C ALA A 25 6.30 -27.19 11.41
N GLY A 26 5.09 -27.12 11.97
CA GLY A 26 4.80 -26.46 13.24
C GLY A 26 4.73 -24.94 13.14
N GLU A 27 4.64 -24.37 11.93
CA GLU A 27 4.46 -22.93 11.74
C GLU A 27 3.06 -22.46 12.19
N TYR A 28 2.07 -23.35 12.11
CA TYR A 28 0.68 -23.10 12.50
C TYR A 28 0.10 -24.33 13.20
N ALA A 29 -0.81 -24.13 14.15
CA ALA A 29 -1.48 -25.19 14.89
C ALA A 29 -2.59 -25.89 14.09
N SER A 30 -3.15 -25.23 13.07
CA SER A 30 -4.20 -25.81 12.22
C SER A 30 -4.28 -25.15 10.85
N LEU A 31 -4.96 -25.81 9.90
CA LEU A 31 -5.28 -25.21 8.59
C LEU A 31 -6.17 -23.96 8.73
N GLY A 32 -7.06 -23.92 9.73
CA GLY A 32 -7.92 -22.76 10.00
C GLY A 32 -7.11 -21.53 10.36
N GLU A 33 -6.08 -21.69 11.19
CA GLU A 33 -5.18 -20.60 11.57
C GLU A 33 -4.39 -20.05 10.37
N VAL A 34 -3.90 -20.94 9.49
CA VAL A 34 -3.24 -20.49 8.25
C VAL A 34 -4.18 -19.68 7.36
N LEU A 35 -5.46 -20.08 7.28
CA LEU A 35 -6.47 -19.37 6.49
C LEU A 35 -6.85 -18.04 7.13
N GLU A 36 -6.97 -17.96 8.46
CA GLU A 36 -7.20 -16.72 9.19
C GLU A 36 -6.06 -15.72 8.96
N ASP A 37 -4.81 -16.16 9.09
CA ASP A 37 -3.63 -15.35 8.82
C ASP A 37 -3.58 -14.87 7.36
N ALA A 38 -3.86 -15.77 6.40
CA ALA A 38 -3.93 -15.43 4.99
C ALA A 38 -5.01 -14.38 4.68
N VAL A 39 -6.19 -14.49 5.32
CA VAL A 39 -7.29 -13.54 5.20
C VAL A 39 -6.90 -12.19 5.81
N GLN A 40 -6.26 -12.18 6.98
CA GLN A 40 -5.80 -10.95 7.62
C GLN A 40 -4.78 -10.23 6.73
N ALA A 41 -3.78 -10.95 6.21
CA ALA A 41 -2.78 -10.40 5.31
C ALA A 41 -3.41 -9.87 4.00
N TRP A 42 -4.45 -10.53 3.48
CA TRP A 42 -5.19 -10.06 2.31
C TRP A 42 -5.96 -8.76 2.61
N GLN A 43 -6.63 -8.67 3.76
CA GLN A 43 -7.33 -7.45 4.17
C GLN A 43 -6.38 -6.28 4.36
N SER A 44 -5.24 -6.48 5.04
CA SER A 44 -4.21 -5.45 5.21
C SER A 44 -3.71 -4.91 3.88
N ARG A 45 -3.34 -5.79 2.93
CA ARG A 45 -2.94 -5.36 1.58
C ARG A 45 -4.02 -4.56 0.87
N ARG A 46 -5.28 -4.98 0.98
CA ARG A 46 -6.40 -4.28 0.34
C ARG A 46 -6.61 -2.88 0.94
N GLN A 47 -6.41 -2.74 2.25
CA GLN A 47 -6.50 -1.45 2.93
C GLN A 47 -5.37 -0.52 2.46
N GLU A 48 -4.13 -1.01 2.41
CA GLU A 48 -2.97 -0.25 1.91
C GLU A 48 -3.18 0.21 0.46
N ASP A 49 -3.69 -0.67 -0.41
CA ASP A 49 -3.99 -0.35 -1.80
C ASP A 49 -5.09 0.73 -1.92
N ALA A 50 -6.12 0.65 -1.07
CA ALA A 50 -7.19 1.64 -1.03
C ALA A 50 -6.67 3.01 -0.58
N GLU A 51 -5.87 3.05 0.48
CA GLU A 51 -5.23 4.28 0.98
C GLU A 51 -4.31 4.90 -0.06
N ARG A 52 -3.49 4.08 -0.74
CA ARG A 52 -2.62 4.53 -1.82
C ARG A 52 -3.41 5.13 -2.98
N LEU A 53 -4.52 4.48 -3.37
CA LEU A 53 -5.39 4.97 -4.42
C LEU A 53 -6.04 6.30 -4.04
N ASP A 54 -6.50 6.44 -2.81
CA ASP A 54 -7.10 7.67 -2.31
C ASP A 54 -6.08 8.81 -2.21
N ALA A 55 -4.83 8.52 -1.82
CA ALA A 55 -3.74 9.49 -1.86
C ALA A 55 -3.47 10.01 -3.28
N ILE A 56 -3.48 9.11 -4.27
CA ILE A 56 -3.33 9.49 -5.70
C ILE A 56 -4.51 10.36 -6.15
N ARG A 57 -5.75 9.95 -5.84
CA ARG A 57 -6.96 10.71 -6.19
C ARG A 57 -6.96 12.09 -5.55
N ALA A 58 -6.56 12.20 -4.28
CA ALA A 58 -6.45 13.47 -3.58
C ALA A 58 -5.40 14.39 -4.24
N ARG A 59 -4.24 13.85 -4.65
CA ARG A 59 -3.22 14.61 -5.36
C ARG A 59 -3.69 15.10 -6.73
N ILE A 60 -4.41 14.26 -7.48
CA ILE A 60 -5.01 14.65 -8.76
C ILE A 60 -6.04 15.75 -8.54
N ARG A 61 -6.97 15.57 -7.60
CA ARG A 61 -8.00 16.58 -7.29
C ARG A 61 -7.39 17.92 -6.91
N ARG A 62 -6.38 17.91 -6.02
CA ARG A 62 -5.63 19.12 -5.66
C ARG A 62 -5.04 19.83 -6.87
N SER A 63 -4.52 19.08 -7.84
CA SER A 63 -3.96 19.65 -9.07
C SER A 63 -5.04 20.20 -10.02
N LEU A 64 -6.22 19.57 -10.07
CA LEU A 64 -7.34 20.04 -10.90
C LEU A 64 -8.02 21.27 -10.29
N ASP A 65 -8.07 21.34 -8.96
CA ASP A 65 -8.64 22.45 -8.21
C ASP A 65 -7.64 23.62 -8.02
N ASP A 66 -6.39 23.47 -8.48
CA ASP A 66 -5.37 24.51 -8.40
C ASP A 66 -5.70 25.66 -9.39
N PRO A 67 -5.95 26.88 -8.91
CA PRO A 67 -6.28 28.02 -9.77
C PRO A 67 -5.06 28.63 -10.47
N SER A 68 -3.85 28.14 -10.19
CA SER A 68 -2.61 28.67 -10.75
C SER A 68 -2.58 28.56 -12.28
N PRO A 69 -2.02 29.56 -12.98
CA PRO A 69 -1.91 29.49 -14.43
C PRO A 69 -0.98 28.33 -14.86
N PRO A 70 -1.20 27.76 -16.06
CA PRO A 70 -0.28 26.78 -16.60
C PRO A 70 1.11 27.42 -16.80
N LEU A 71 2.15 26.66 -16.48
CA LEU A 71 3.54 27.06 -16.68
C LEU A 71 4.11 26.38 -17.91
N SER A 72 4.93 27.11 -18.66
CA SER A 72 5.81 26.55 -19.67
C SER A 72 6.98 25.79 -19.03
N LEU A 73 7.65 24.95 -19.81
CA LEU A 73 8.80 24.19 -19.32
C LEU A 73 9.95 25.12 -18.90
N ASP A 74 10.20 26.19 -19.64
CA ASP A 74 11.26 27.16 -19.35
C ASP A 74 11.00 27.89 -18.01
N GLU A 75 9.73 28.23 -17.73
CA GLU A 75 9.33 28.82 -16.44
C GLU A 75 9.51 27.83 -15.28
N VAL A 76 9.22 26.55 -15.49
CA VAL A 76 9.46 25.50 -14.50
C VAL A 76 10.94 25.32 -14.23
N GLU A 77 11.77 25.26 -15.27
CA GLU A 77 13.23 25.08 -15.15
C GLU A 77 13.85 26.25 -14.39
N ALA A 78 13.54 27.49 -14.78
CA ALA A 78 14.02 28.68 -14.08
C ALA A 78 13.63 28.69 -12.60
N GLN A 79 12.38 28.30 -12.28
CA GLN A 79 11.92 28.22 -10.90
C GLN A 79 12.61 27.10 -10.11
N MET A 80 12.89 25.96 -10.74
CA MET A 80 13.63 24.86 -10.10
C MET A 80 15.07 25.25 -9.77
N GLU A 81 15.76 25.98 -10.66
CA GLU A 81 17.11 26.48 -10.38
C GLU A 81 17.15 27.40 -9.15
N ILE A 82 16.15 28.29 -9.02
CA ILE A 82 16.02 29.18 -7.86
C ILE A 82 15.82 28.36 -6.58
N LEU A 83 14.91 27.38 -6.59
CA LEU A 83 14.64 26.53 -5.43
C LEU A 83 15.87 25.71 -5.01
N PHE A 84 16.64 25.19 -5.97
CA PHE A 84 17.86 24.44 -5.66
C PHE A 84 18.96 25.32 -5.09
N ALA A 85 19.16 26.53 -5.63
CA ALA A 85 20.12 27.48 -5.10
C ALA A 85 19.79 27.85 -3.64
N GLN A 86 18.51 28.10 -3.34
CA GLN A 86 18.03 28.37 -1.98
C GLN A 86 18.30 27.20 -1.03
N ALA A 87 17.98 25.98 -1.44
CA ALA A 87 18.21 24.79 -0.61
C ALA A 87 19.71 24.56 -0.29
N LEU A 88 20.61 24.88 -1.23
CA LEU A 88 22.05 24.80 -1.01
C LEU A 88 22.54 25.87 -0.03
N ASP A 89 22.02 27.08 -0.14
CA ASP A 89 22.37 28.18 0.75
C ASP A 89 21.88 27.93 2.19
N ASP A 90 20.67 27.40 2.36
CA ASP A 90 20.13 27.02 3.67
C ASP A 90 20.97 25.93 4.34
N ARG A 91 21.43 24.94 3.56
CA ARG A 91 22.33 23.90 4.05
C ARG A 91 23.71 24.43 4.46
N ARG A 92 24.22 25.48 3.80
CA ARG A 92 25.49 26.12 4.19
C ARG A 92 25.38 26.99 5.45
N ARG A 93 24.16 27.41 5.81
CA ARG A 93 23.87 28.23 6.99
C ARG A 93 23.55 27.40 8.24
N ALA A 94 23.27 26.11 8.09
CA ALA A 94 23.01 25.15 9.16
C ALA A 94 24.32 24.48 9.64
#